data_AF-A0A8T7HYV6-F1
#
_entry.id   AF-A0A8T7HYV6-F1
#
_cell.length_a   1.000
_cell.length_b   1.000
_cell.length_c   1.000
_cell.angle_alpha   90.00
_cell.angle_beta   90.00
_cell.angle_gamma   90.00
#
_symmetry.space_group_name_H-M   'P 1'
#
loop_
_entity.id
_entity.type
_entity.pdbx_description
1 polymer ?
#
loop_
_entity_poly.entity_id
_entity_poly.type
_entity_poly.pdbx_seq_one_letter_code
_entity_poly.pdbx_strand_id
1 'polypeptide(L)' 'SNKQHAKSFSIKVNFTIDQERKNALLNGLDEIGVTLSNQATIAKFEQRHQQQFPWLFQGLN' A
#
# COMPACT_ATOMS: atom_id res chain seq x y z
N SER A 1 40.99 -1.71 35.36
CA SER A 1 39.72 -2.01 34.67
C SER A 1 38.78 -0.85 34.91
N ASN A 2 38.48 -0.03 33.89
CA ASN A 2 37.60 1.13 34.06
C ASN A 2 36.52 1.10 32.97
N LYS A 3 35.40 0.42 33.28
CA LYS A 3 34.23 0.38 32.39
C LYS A 3 33.36 1.58 32.71
N GLN A 4 33.47 2.64 31.90
CA GLN A 4 32.50 3.74 31.95
C GLN A 4 31.24 3.28 31.23
N HIS A 5 30.16 3.09 31.98
CA HIS A 5 28.84 2.80 31.43
C HIS A 5 28.30 4.06 30.76
N ALA A 6 28.29 4.09 29.42
CA ALA A 6 27.62 5.13 28.66
C ALA A 6 26.11 5.10 28.97
N LYS A 7 25.63 6.08 29.73
CA LYS A 7 24.21 6.22 30.07
C LYS A 7 23.50 6.74 28.83
N SER A 8 22.68 5.90 28.19
CA SER A 8 21.87 6.31 27.03
C SER A 8 20.77 7.27 27.49
N PHE A 9 20.61 8.39 26.79
CA PHE A 9 19.54 9.36 27.02
C PHE A 9 18.43 9.16 25.98
N SER A 10 17.20 8.92 26.41
CA SER A 10 16.05 8.70 25.53
C SER A 10 15.29 10.00 25.29
N ILE A 11 15.19 10.42 24.02
CA ILE A 11 14.41 11.58 23.59
C ILE A 11 13.16 11.07 22.87
N LYS A 12 11.99 11.63 23.21
CA LYS A 12 10.73 11.38 22.48
C LYS A 12 10.34 12.64 21.71
N VAL A 13 10.01 12.48 20.43
CA VAL A 13 9.58 13.56 19.54
C VAL A 13 8.25 13.15 18.89
N ASN A 14 7.27 14.04 18.93
CA ASN A 14 5.99 13.83 18.26
C ASN A 14 6.11 14.20 16.79
N PHE A 15 5.44 13.45 15.92
CA PHE A 15 5.31 13.75 14.51
C PHE A 15 3.93 13.33 14.00
N THR A 16 3.55 13.86 12.86
CA THR A 16 2.30 13.54 12.16
C THR A 16 2.64 12.98 10.78
N ILE A 17 1.79 12.10 10.27
CA ILE A 17 1.93 11.49 8.94
C ILE A 17 0.53 11.29 8.35
N ASP A 18 0.42 11.36 7.02
CA ASP A 18 -0.82 11.09 6.29
C ASP A 18 -1.30 9.66 6.54
N GLN A 19 -2.63 9.47 6.57
CA GLN A 19 -3.24 8.18 6.91
C GLN A 19 -2.85 7.06 5.93
N GLU A 20 -2.73 7.38 4.64
CA GLU A 20 -2.33 6.41 3.60
C GLU A 20 -0.88 5.95 3.80
N ARG A 21 0.03 6.89 4.06
CA ARG A 21 1.44 6.59 4.34
C ARG A 21 1.60 5.80 5.64
N LYS A 22 0.80 6.11 6.66
CA LYS A 22 0.74 5.31 7.90
C LYS A 22 0.32 3.87 7.62
N ASN A 23 -0.73 3.69 6.82
CA ASN A 23 -1.23 2.37 6.46
C ASN A 23 -0.18 1.58 5.65
N ALA A 24 0.54 2.24 4.74
CA ALA A 24 1.61 1.61 3.97
C ALA A 24 2.75 1.14 4.88
N LEU A 25 3.23 2.00 5.79
CA LEU A 25 4.29 1.66 6.74
C LEU A 25 3.89 0.53 7.70
N LEU A 26 2.65 0.54 8.21
CA LEU A 26 2.17 -0.48 9.14
C LEU A 26 1.99 -1.86 8.49
N ASN A 27 1.58 -1.89 7.22
CA ASN A 27 1.30 -3.13 6.49
C ASN A 27 2.45 -3.57 5.57
N GLY A 28 3.54 -2.79 5.50
CA GLY A 28 4.65 -3.04 4.58
C GLY A 28 4.26 -2.92 3.11
N LEU A 29 3.26 -2.10 2.78
CA LEU A 29 2.82 -1.91 1.40
C LEU A 29 3.79 -0.99 0.67
N ASP A 30 4.29 -1.45 -0.46
CA ASP A 30 4.93 -0.61 -1.47
C ASP A 30 3.86 -0.03 -2.43
N GLU A 31 4.22 0.89 -3.33
CA GLU A 31 3.28 1.51 -4.30
C GLU A 31 2.50 0.47 -5.13
N ILE A 32 3.14 -0.67 -5.40
CA ILE A 32 2.52 -1.83 -6.07
C ILE A 32 1.47 -2.49 -5.16
N GLY A 33 1.71 -2.60 -3.85
CA GLY A 33 0.76 -3.15 -2.89
C GLY A 33 -0.52 -2.32 -2.77
N VAL A 34 -0.39 -0.99 -2.86
CA VAL A 34 -1.55 -0.08 -2.92
C VAL A 34 -2.34 -0.31 -4.22
N THR A 35 -1.66 -0.43 -5.36
CA THR A 35 -2.33 -0.72 -6.64
C THR A 35 -3.03 -2.09 -6.62
N LEU A 36 -2.36 -3.12 -6.10
CA LEU A 36 -2.91 -4.47 -5.97
C LEU A 36 -4.10 -4.54 -4.99
N SER A 37 -4.17 -3.65 -3.98
CA SER A 37 -5.34 -3.59 -3.09
C SER A 37 -6.65 -3.28 -3.85
N ASN A 38 -6.55 -2.65 -5.02
CA ASN A 38 -7.69 -2.33 -5.88
C ASN A 38 -8.02 -3.43 -6.91
N GLN A 39 -7.30 -4.56 -6.93
CA GLN A 39 -7.47 -5.63 -7.93
C GLN A 39 -8.92 -6.14 -8.02
N ALA A 40 -9.60 -6.31 -6.88
CA ALA A 40 -10.99 -6.75 -6.85
C ALA A 40 -11.94 -5.70 -7.48
N THR A 41 -11.66 -4.42 -7.29
CA THR A 41 -12.43 -3.31 -7.86
C THR A 41 -12.21 -3.23 -9.37
N ILE A 42 -10.96 -3.37 -9.81
CA ILE A 42 -10.56 -3.39 -11.23
C ILE A 42 -11.26 -4.57 -11.94
N ALA A 43 -11.17 -5.78 -11.38
CA ALA A 43 -11.81 -6.98 -11.97
C ALA A 43 -13.33 -6.83 -12.10
N LYS A 44 -14.01 -6.27 -11.08
CA LYS A 44 -15.45 -5.99 -11.14
C LYS A 44 -15.82 -4.94 -12.19
N PHE A 45 -14.94 -3.96 -12.43
CA PHE A 45 -15.13 -2.99 -13.50
C PHE A 45 -14.97 -3.67 -14.87
N GLU A 46 -13.90 -4.43 -15.07
CA GLU A 46 -13.59 -5.11 -16.33
C GLU A 46 -14.70 -6.10 -16.72
N GLN A 47 -15.21 -6.90 -15.77
CA GLN A 47 -16.30 -7.84 -16.03
C GLN A 47 -17.57 -7.12 -16.52
N ARG A 48 -17.96 -6.02 -15.86
CA ARG A 48 -19.12 -5.22 -16.28
C ARG A 48 -18.89 -4.58 -17.64
N HIS A 49 -17.69 -4.06 -17.88
CA HIS A 49 -17.31 -3.42 -19.14
C HIS A 49 -17.35 -4.41 -20.31
N GLN A 50 -16.87 -5.64 -20.11
CA GLN A 50 -16.96 -6.73 -21.09
C GLN A 50 -18.40 -7.09 -21.43
N GLN A 51 -19.28 -7.19 -20.42
CA GLN A 51 -20.69 -7.48 -20.63
C GLN A 51 -21.42 -6.35 -21.37
N GLN A 52 -21.08 -5.10 -21.06
CA GLN A 52 -21.73 -3.93 -21.65
C GLN A 52 -21.25 -3.64 -23.08
N PHE A 53 -19.97 -3.90 -23.37
CA PHE A 53 -19.34 -3.57 -24.65
C PHE A 53 -18.65 -4.80 -25.25
N PRO A 54 -19.38 -5.89 -25.54
CA PRO A 54 -18.79 -7.14 -25.98
C PRO A 54 -17.95 -6.98 -27.26
N TRP A 55 -18.28 -6.03 -28.13
CA TRP A 55 -17.53 -5.74 -29.36
C TRP A 55 -16.11 -5.22 -29.14
N LEU A 56 -15.81 -4.62 -27.98
CA LEU A 56 -14.45 -4.17 -27.65
C LEU A 56 -13.51 -5.34 -27.31
N PHE A 57 -14.06 -6.53 -27.04
CA PHE A 57 -13.32 -7.69 -26.53
C PHE A 57 -13.31 -8.88 -27.50
N GLN A 58 -13.83 -8.71 -28.72
CA GLN A 58 -13.99 -9.79 -29.72
C GLN A 58 -12.68 -10.40 -30.26
N GLY A 59 -11.51 -9.83 -29.92
CA GLY A 59 -10.19 -10.30 -30.37
C GLY A 59 -9.29 -10.90 -29.28
N LEU A 60 -9.80 -11.15 -28.06
CA LEU A 60 -9.02 -11.70 -26.94
C LEU A 60 -9.07 -13.24 -26.85
N ASN A 61 -9.35 -13.93 -27.96
CA ASN A 61 -9.31 -15.38 -28.06
C ASN A 61 -7.91 -15.90 -28.38
#